data_AF-A0A2E4YSE5-F1
#
_entry.id   AF-A0A2E4YSE5-F1
#
_cell.length_a   1.000
_cell.length_b   1.000
_cell.length_c   1.000
_cell.angle_alpha   90.00
_cell.angle_beta   90.00
_cell.angle_gamma   90.00
#
_symmetry.space_group_name_H-M   'P 1'
#
loop_
_entity.id
_entity.type
_entity.pdbx_description
1 polymer ?
#
loop_
_entity_poly.entity_id
_entity_poly.type
_entity_poly.pdbx_seq_one_letter_code
_entity_poly.pdbx_strand_id
1 'polypeptide(L)' 'MSRFEKIAFIESFWKMFSIEDNLNQCSDNHLDQILKSISLQIKGHKYISAKLHVKFMSVFPN' A
#
# COMPACT_ATOMS: atom_id res chain seq x y z
N MET A 1 -0.92 -6.87 -13.09
CA MET A 1 -1.53 -5.66 -12.52
C MET A 1 -1.27 -4.48 -13.44
N SER A 2 -2.32 -3.75 -13.78
CA SER A 2 -2.24 -2.44 -14.42
C SER A 2 -1.64 -1.41 -13.47
N ARG A 3 -1.11 -0.30 -14.01
CA ARG A 3 -0.60 0.82 -13.20
C ARG A 3 -1.64 1.34 -12.20
N PHE A 4 -2.90 1.44 -12.61
CA PHE A 4 -4.00 1.86 -11.75
C PHE A 4 -4.19 0.92 -10.56
N GLU A 5 -4.20 -0.40 -10.80
CA GLU A 5 -4.29 -1.39 -9.72
C GLU A 5 -3.09 -1.31 -8.77
N LYS A 6 -1.88 -1.04 -9.28
CA LYS A 6 -0.67 -0.86 -8.46
C LYS A 6 -0.83 0.32 -7.51
N ILE A 7 -1.26 1.45 -8.05
CA ILE A 7 -1.47 2.68 -7.26
C ILE A 7 -2.55 2.43 -6.20
N ALA A 8 -3.75 1.95 -6.59
CA ALA A 8 -4.84 1.71 -5.65
C ALA A 8 -4.47 0.73 -4.52
N PHE A 9 -3.68 -0.31 -4.85
CA PHE A 9 -3.16 -1.22 -3.83
C PHE A 9 -2.21 -0.50 -2.87
N ILE A 10 -1.21 0.22 -3.37
CA ILE A 10 -0.26 0.97 -2.54
C ILE A 10 -1.00 1.98 -1.64
N GLU A 11 -1.98 2.70 -2.19
CA GLU A 11 -2.80 3.67 -1.45
C GLU A 11 -3.57 3.03 -0.29
N SER A 12 -4.01 1.77 -0.45
CA SER A 12 -4.72 1.03 0.59
C SER A 12 -3.86 0.77 1.84
N PHE A 13 -2.53 0.79 1.69
CA PHE A 13 -1.57 0.62 2.79
C PHE A 13 -0.82 1.92 3.14
N TRP A 14 -1.17 3.04 2.52
CA TRP A 14 -0.43 4.31 2.63
C TRP A 14 -0.27 4.76 4.09
N LYS A 15 -1.36 4.71 4.87
CA LYS A 15 -1.34 5.02 6.31
C LYS A 15 -0.61 3.99 7.17
N MET A 16 -0.53 2.74 6.71
CA MET A 16 0.06 1.65 7.48
C MET A 16 1.60 1.66 7.40
N PHE A 17 2.16 2.15 6.29
CA PHE A 17 3.60 2.11 6.03
C PHE A 17 4.23 3.49 5.79
N SER A 18 3.52 4.58 6.12
CA SER A 18 4.01 5.97 6.00
C SER A 18 4.68 6.24 4.65
N ILE A 19 4.07 5.80 3.56
CA ILE A 19 4.56 6.09 2.21
C ILE A 19 4.40 7.61 2.03
N GLU A 20 5.39 8.33 1.49
CA GLU A 20 5.26 9.78 1.21
C GLU A 20 5.42 10.09 -0.29
N ASP A 21 5.59 9.06 -1.11
CA ASP A 21 5.82 9.21 -2.55
C ASP A 21 4.56 9.64 -3.30
N ASN A 22 4.74 10.54 -4.28
CA ASN A 22 3.70 10.89 -5.25
C ASN A 22 3.54 9.77 -6.29
N LEU A 23 2.73 8.75 -5.96
CA LEU A 23 2.55 7.53 -6.75
C LEU A 23 2.15 7.79 -8.21
N ASN A 24 1.46 8.90 -8.48
CA ASN A 24 1.05 9.27 -9.84
C ASN A 24 2.22 9.71 -10.73
N GLN A 25 3.30 10.22 -10.14
CA GLN A 25 4.52 10.66 -10.84
C GLN A 25 5.63 9.59 -10.85
N CYS A 26 5.48 8.51 -10.08
CA CYS A 26 6.43 7.41 -10.04
C CYS A 26 6.43 6.60 -11.35
N SER A 27 7.60 6.12 -11.78
CA SER A 27 7.69 5.15 -12.88
C SER A 27 7.08 3.80 -12.47
N ASP A 28 6.68 2.97 -13.44
CA ASP A 28 6.13 1.64 -13.14
C ASP A 28 7.14 0.75 -12.39
N ASN A 29 8.44 0.88 -12.68
CA ASN A 29 9.49 0.19 -11.94
C ASN A 29 9.55 0.63 -10.47
N HIS A 30 9.35 1.92 -10.19
CA HIS A 30 9.32 2.43 -8.82
C HIS A 30 8.09 1.92 -8.07
N LEU A 31 6.92 1.91 -8.71
CA LEU A 31 5.70 1.30 -8.15
C LEU A 31 5.92 -0.18 -7.81
N ASP A 32 6.62 -0.93 -8.66
CA ASP A 32 6.96 -2.33 -8.38
C ASP A 32 7.93 -2.51 -7.21
N GLN A 33 8.86 -1.57 -7.01
CA GLN A 33 9.75 -1.56 -5.84
C GLN A 33 8.97 -1.29 -4.55
N ILE A 34 8.05 -0.32 -4.57
CA ILE A 34 7.16 -0.02 -3.43
C ILE A 34 6.31 -1.25 -3.09
N LEU A 35 5.70 -1.89 -4.10
CA LEU A 35 4.91 -3.11 -3.91
C LEU A 35 5.72 -4.25 -3.29
N LYS A 36 6.98 -4.43 -3.70
CA LYS A 36 7.88 -5.42 -3.10
C LYS A 36 8.19 -5.08 -1.65
N SER A 37 8.46 -3.81 -1.34
CA SER A 37 8.70 -3.35 0.03
C SER A 37 7.49 -3.62 0.93
N ILE A 38 6.29 -3.24 0.48
CA ILE A 38 5.02 -3.53 1.18
C ILE A 38 4.88 -5.04 1.37
N SER A 39 5.04 -5.84 0.32
CA SER A 39 4.90 -7.30 0.41
C SER A 39 5.87 -7.94 1.41
N LEU A 40 7.11 -7.43 1.51
CA LEU A 40 8.10 -7.88 2.48
C LEU A 40 7.69 -7.52 3.91
N GLN A 41 7.22 -6.29 4.13
CA GLN A 41 6.73 -5.85 5.43
C GLN A 41 5.50 -6.65 5.87
N ILE A 42 4.55 -6.89 4.96
CA ILE A 42 3.39 -7.76 5.19
C ILE A 42 3.82 -9.18 5.56
N LYS A 43 4.81 -9.76 4.86
CA LYS A 43 5.34 -11.09 5.18
C LYS A 43 6.02 -11.16 6.55
N GLY A 44 6.66 -10.08 6.98
CA GLY A 44 7.23 -9.96 8.33
C GLY A 44 6.15 -9.91 9.42
N HIS A 45 4.96 -9.40 9.10
CA HIS A 45 3.79 -9.45 9.96
C HIS A 45 3.07 -10.79 9.80
N LYS A 46 3.43 -11.76 10.65
CA LYS A 46 2.86 -13.14 10.72
C LYS A 46 1.32 -13.19 10.68
N TYR A 47 0.65 -12.10 11.06
CA TYR A 47 -0.78 -11.83 10.87
C TYR A 47 -1.03 -10.33 10.68
N ILE A 48 -1.02 -9.82 9.43
CA ILE A 48 -1.89 -8.66 9.13
C ILE A 48 -3.30 -9.22 9.09
N SER A 49 -3.95 -9.31 10.27
CA SER A 49 -5.36 -9.66 10.29
C SER A 49 -6.12 -8.56 9.53
N ALA A 50 -7.09 -8.94 8.71
CA ALA A 50 -7.99 -7.98 8.06
C ALA A 50 -8.57 -6.97 9.08
N LYS A 51 -8.72 -7.38 10.35
CA LYS A 51 -9.13 -6.54 11.46
C LYS A 51 -8.16 -5.39 11.77
N LEU A 52 -6.85 -5.64 11.68
CA LEU A 52 -5.83 -4.59 11.81
C LEU A 52 -5.89 -3.65 10.60
N HIS A 53 -6.05 -4.21 9.40
CA HIS A 53 -6.17 -3.46 8.15
C HIS A 53 -7.36 -2.50 8.15
N VAL A 54 -8.54 -2.98 8.60
CA VAL A 54 -9.76 -2.17 8.77
C VAL A 54 -9.56 -1.03 9.79
N LYS A 55 -8.71 -1.22 10.81
CA LYS A 55 -8.43 -0.19 11.81
C LYS A 55 -7.56 0.96 11.28
N PHE A 56 -6.70 0.67 10.29
CA PHE A 56 -5.78 1.64 9.69
C PHE A 56 -6.27 2.21 8.35
N MET A 57 -7.23 1.55 7.70
CA MET A 57 -7.91 2.12 6.54
C MET A 57 -8.61 3.41 6.95
N SER A 58 -8.27 4.51 6.26
CA SER A 58 -9.07 5.73 6.33
C SER A 58 -10.50 5.37 5.98
N VAL A 59 -11.40 5.43 6.95
CA VAL A 59 -12.83 5.53 6.64
C VAL A 59 -12.94 6.79 5.80
N PHE A 60 -13.20 6.66 4.50
CA PHE A 60 -13.52 7.81 3.66
C PHE A 60 -14.70 8.51 4.35
N PRO A 61 -14.54 9.71 4.95
CA PRO A 61 -15.69 10.47 5.37
C PRO A 61 -16.37 10.93 4.08
N ASN A 62 -17.64 10.59 3.95
CA ASN A 62 -18.52 11.10 2.90
C ASN A 62 -18.46 12.63 2.82
#